data_AF-F0JJF9-F1
#
_entry.id   AF-F0JJF9-F1
#
_cell.length_a   1.000
_cell.length_b   1.000
_cell.length_c   1.000
_cell.angle_alpha   90.00
_cell.angle_beta   90.00
_cell.angle_gamma   90.00
#
_symmetry.space_group_name_H-M   'P 1'
#
loop_
_entity.id
_entity.type
_entity.pdbx_description
1 polymer ?
#
loop_
_entity_poly.entity_id
_entity_poly.type
_entity_poly.pdbx_seq_one_letter_code
_entity_poly.pdbx_strand_id
1 'polypeptide(L)' 'MMEKEEMRIKPAELAVGIILVSMGMMGMGEKELFHYDVPIPYPEVFSAACLIAGIVWLVVPWYLRSRKKQ' A
#
# COMPACT_ATOMS: atom_id res chain seq x y z
N MET A 1 -14.81 -1.79 28.93
CA MET A 1 -15.26 -2.23 27.59
C MET A 1 -14.75 -1.18 26.62
N MET A 2 -13.67 -1.47 25.91
CA MET A 2 -13.13 -0.53 24.92
C MET A 2 -14.20 -0.32 23.85
N GLU A 3 -14.70 0.91 23.76
CA GLU A 3 -15.46 1.38 22.62
C GLU A 3 -14.68 0.99 21.36
N LYS A 4 -15.25 0.07 20.58
CA LYS A 4 -14.83 -0.16 19.21
C LYS A 4 -15.12 1.14 18.48
N GLU A 5 -14.15 2.05 18.48
CA GLU A 5 -14.04 3.05 17.42
C GLU A 5 -14.22 2.27 16.12
N GLU A 6 -15.34 2.56 15.47
CA GLU A 6 -15.77 2.02 14.20
C GLU A 6 -14.57 2.11 13.25
N MET A 7 -13.83 1.01 13.10
CA MET A 7 -12.77 0.86 12.11
C MET A 7 -13.44 0.97 10.75
N ARG A 8 -13.69 2.21 10.32
CA ARG A 8 -14.39 2.53 9.08
C ARG A 8 -13.57 2.12 7.87
N ILE A 9 -12.27 1.87 8.03
CA ILE A 9 -11.42 1.32 6.98
C ILE A 9 -11.68 -0.18 6.98
N LYS A 10 -12.18 -0.71 5.86
CA LYS A 10 -12.36 -2.16 5.75
C LYS A 10 -11.00 -2.80 6.00
N PRO A 11 -10.89 -3.83 6.86
CA PRO A 11 -9.61 -4.49 7.11
C PRO A 11 -8.92 -4.93 5.80
N ALA A 12 -9.72 -5.28 4.79
CA ALA A 12 -9.26 -5.58 3.44
C ALA A 12 -8.59 -4.38 2.73
N GLU A 13 -9.09 -3.15 2.85
CA GLU A 13 -8.47 -1.95 2.26
C GLU A 13 -7.12 -1.65 2.91
N LEU A 14 -7.05 -1.80 4.24
CA LEU A 14 -5.81 -1.67 4.99
C LEU A 14 -4.79 -2.73 4.56
N ALA A 15 -5.25 -3.99 4.44
CA ALA A 15 -4.41 -5.11 4.01
C ALA A 15 -3.83 -4.88 2.61
N VAL A 16 -4.62 -4.39 1.65
CA VAL A 16 -4.15 -4.08 0.28
C VAL A 16 -3.08 -2.98 0.32
N GLY A 17 -3.31 -1.91 1.07
CA GLY A 17 -2.30 -0.84 1.22
C GLY A 17 -1.00 -1.35 1.82
N ILE A 18 -1.08 -2.18 2.87
CA ILE A 18 0.10 -2.79 3.52
C ILE A 18 0.84 -3.72 2.56
N ILE A 19 0.13 -4.56 1.80
CA ILE A 19 0.72 -5.48 0.81
C ILE A 19 1.47 -4.70 -0.28
N LEU A 20 0.89 -3.62 -0.79
CA LEU A 20 1.54 -2.78 -1.80
C LEU A 20 2.80 -2.11 -1.26
N VAL A 21 2.76 -1.59 -0.04
CA VAL A 21 3.93 -0.99 0.62
C VAL A 21 5.02 -2.03 0.86
N SER A 22 4.68 -3.23 1.34
CA SER A 22 5.67 -4.28 1.59
C SER A 22 6.28 -4.83 0.31
N MET A 23 5.50 -5.02 -0.75
CA MET A 23 6.03 -5.38 -2.08
C MET A 23 7.02 -4.34 -2.61
N GLY A 24 6.68 -3.05 -2.47
CA GLY A 24 7.57 -1.98 -2.90
C GLY A 24 8.84 -1.86 -2.05
N MET A 25 8.78 -2.10 -0.73
CA MET A 25 9.99 -2.14 0.10
C MET A 25 10.90 -3.33 -0.24
N MET A 26 10.32 -4.52 -0.43
CA MET A 26 11.10 -5.71 -0.82
C MET A 26 11.76 -5.49 -2.18
N GLY A 27 11.02 -4.96 -3.15
CA GLY A 27 11.54 -4.72 -4.48
C GLY A 27 12.57 -3.59 -4.59
N MET A 28 12.68 -2.69 -3.60
CA MET A 28 13.79 -1.73 -3.52
C MET A 28 15.07 -2.33 -2.94
N GLY A 29 14.97 -3.39 -2.13
CA GLY A 29 16.14 -4.09 -1.58
C GLY A 29 16.71 -5.15 -2.54
N GLU A 30 15.85 -5.76 -3.33
CA GLU A 30 16.20 -6.75 -4.35
C GLU A 30 16.63 -6.04 -5.65
N LYS A 31 17.84 -6.32 -6.15
CA LYS A 31 18.32 -5.75 -7.43
C LYS A 31 17.59 -6.31 -8.65
N GLU A 32 16.93 -7.46 -8.50
CA GLU A 32 16.23 -8.18 -9.56
C GLU A 32 14.88 -8.68 -9.01
N LEU A 33 13.79 -8.16 -9.57
CA LEU A 33 12.44 -8.66 -9.29
C LEU A 33 12.04 -9.61 -10.41
N PHE A 34 11.62 -10.81 -10.04
CA PHE A 34 11.10 -11.80 -10.99
C PHE A 34 9.59 -11.96 -10.81
N HIS A 35 8.87 -11.98 -11.92
CA HIS A 35 7.46 -12.34 -11.95
C HIS A 35 7.29 -13.57 -12.85
N TYR A 36 6.99 -14.73 -12.25
CA TYR A 36 6.93 -16.02 -12.96
C TYR A 36 8.19 -16.29 -13.82
N ASP A 37 9.36 -16.19 -13.20
CA ASP A 37 10.68 -16.36 -13.84
C ASP A 37 11.03 -15.34 -14.93
N VAL A 38 10.18 -14.33 -15.17
CA VAL A 38 10.46 -13.22 -16.08
C VAL A 38 11.03 -12.04 -15.28
N PRO A 39 12.25 -11.55 -15.60
CA PRO A 39 12.81 -10.38 -14.93
C PRO A 39 11.98 -9.15 -15.27
N ILE A 40 11.58 -8.40 -14.25
CA ILE A 40 10.92 -7.11 -14.41
C ILE A 40 12.02 -6.12 -14.87
N PRO A 41 11.88 -5.47 -16.04
CA PRO A 41 12.95 -4.66 -16.62
C PRO A 41 13.32 -3.41 -15.81
N TYR A 42 12.41 -2.96 -14.94
CA TYR A 42 12.60 -1.79 -14.08
C TYR A 42 12.12 -2.09 -12.65
N PRO A 43 12.86 -2.91 -11.89
CA PRO A 43 12.45 -3.34 -10.56
C PRO A 43 12.31 -2.14 -9.60
N GLU A 44 13.21 -1.16 -9.71
CA GLU A 44 13.17 0.06 -8.91
C GLU A 44 11.92 0.91 -9.20
N VAL A 45 11.56 1.08 -10.47
CA VAL A 45 10.39 1.88 -10.88
C VAL A 45 9.10 1.18 -10.46
N PHE A 46 9.02 -0.13 -10.64
CA PHE A 46 7.89 -0.94 -10.19
C PHE A 46 7.72 -0.84 -8.66
N SER A 47 8.82 -0.95 -7.93
CA SER A 47 8.84 -0.88 -6.46
C SER A 47 8.44 0.49 -5.94
N ALA A 48 8.96 1.56 -6.55
CA ALA A 48 8.56 2.93 -6.24
C ALA A 48 7.05 3.15 -6.54
N ALA A 49 6.54 2.62 -7.65
CA ALA A 49 5.12 2.70 -7.98
C ALA A 49 4.25 1.95 -6.95
N CYS A 50 4.66 0.76 -6.52
CA CYS A 50 3.98 0.00 -5.47
C CYS A 50 3.96 0.74 -4.13
N LEU A 51 5.09 1.34 -3.74
CA LEU A 51 5.19 2.16 -2.53
C LEU A 51 4.24 3.36 -2.58
N ILE A 52 4.31 4.15 -3.66
CA ILE A 52 3.47 5.34 -3.83
C ILE A 52 1.99 4.93 -3.84
N ALA A 53 1.63 3.90 -4.60
CA ALA A 53 0.26 3.40 -4.66
C ALA A 53 -0.23 2.94 -3.29
N GLY A 54 0.57 2.18 -2.55
CA GLY A 54 0.22 1.72 -1.19
C GLY A 54 0.04 2.87 -0.21
N ILE A 55 0.94 3.87 -0.21
CA ILE A 55 0.82 5.07 0.63
C ILE A 55 -0.43 5.87 0.27
N VAL A 56 -0.64 6.16 -1.02
CA VAL A 56 -1.82 6.88 -1.50
C VAL A 56 -3.11 6.14 -1.11
N TRP A 57 -3.12 4.81 -1.23
CA TRP A 57 -4.26 3.98 -0.85
C TRP A 57 -4.58 4.06 0.65
N LEU A 58 -3.58 4.24 1.51
CA LEU A 58 -3.79 4.43 2.95
C LEU A 58 -4.17 5.88 3.31
N VAL A 59 -3.56 6.86 2.64
CA VAL A 59 -3.71 8.29 2.98
C VAL A 59 -4.99 8.90 2.40
N VAL A 60 -5.39 8.55 1.17
CA VAL A 60 -6.56 9.12 0.50
C VAL A 60 -7.87 8.83 1.24
N PRO A 61 -8.17 7.58 1.67
CA PRO A 61 -9.36 7.29 2.45
C PRO A 61 -9.37 8.02 3.80
N TRP A 62 -8.21 8.18 4.43
CA TRP A 62 -8.06 8.96 5.65
C TRP A 62 -8.39 10.44 5.43
N TYR A 63 -7.82 11.05 4.39
CA TYR A 63 -8.03 12.45 4.04
C TYR A 63 -9.49 12.74 3.64
N LEU A 64 -10.06 11.92 2.74
CA LEU A 64 -11.45 12.08 2.29
C LEU A 64 -12.46 11.94 3.44
N ARG A 65 -12.16 11.13 4.45
CA ARG A 65 -13.03 10.96 5.62
C ARG A 65 -12.86 12.05 6.67
N SER A 66 -11.66 12.60 6.83
CA SER A 66 -11.43 13.77 7.68
C SER A 66 -12.31 14.95 7.24
N ARG A 67 -12.43 15.16 5.92
CA ARG A 67 -13.28 16.20 5.32
C ARG A 67 -14.79 15.96 5.46
N LYS A 68 -15.24 14.72 5.69
CA LYS A 68 -16.66 14.39 5.95
C LYS A 68 -17.06 14.54 7.43
N LYS A 69 -16.10 14.76 8.33
CA LYS A 69 -16.33 15.00 9.76
C LYS A 69 -16.40 16.49 10.12
N GLN A 70 -16.02 17.39 9.19
CA GLN A 70 -16.35 18.83 9.26
C GLN A 70 -17.69 19.08 8.58
#